data_AF-A0A2B4RHX2-F1
#
_entry.id   AF-A0A2B4RHX2-F1
#
_cell.length_a   1.000
_cell.length_b   1.000
_cell.length_c   1.000
_cell.angle_alpha   90.00
_cell.angle_beta   90.00
_cell.angle_gamma   90.00
#
_symmetry.space_group_name_H-M   'P 1'
#
loop_
_entity.id
_entity.type
_entity.pdbx_description
1 polymer ?
#
loop_
_entity_poly.entity_id
_entity_poly.type
_entity_poly.pdbx_seq_one_letter_code
_entity_poly.pdbx_strand_id
1 'polypeptide(L)'
;MSVAKGYRLVHMESLQEFVERVHSASQDCASGYVKLKERHKYCSVNSWCKFKKGLKDVDKPHHFDAVFLKHLEPIYSRLSDPALLTRCLPGFTQNANESINALVWKMCPKHKWYGKKRIAIASASAALHFSCGAKAKHDVMVMQGWHNGVGTFTKTASKRRDLERVSQAEKRIQGQHKNYRLARSQARKRDENMRLIKEGTTYEAGAFNF
;
A
#
# COMPACT_ATOMS: atom_id res chain seq x y z
N MET A 1 -0.73 -7.04 39.48
CA MET A 1 -1.80 -6.04 39.20
C MET A 1 -1.96 -5.94 37.70
N SER A 2 -3.20 -6.11 37.23
CA SER A 2 -3.57 -6.44 35.85
C SER A 2 -3.39 -5.24 34.91
N VAL A 3 -2.58 -5.41 33.87
CA VAL A 3 -2.35 -4.40 32.83
C VAL A 3 -3.48 -4.49 31.80
N ALA A 4 -4.24 -3.41 31.65
CA ALA A 4 -5.27 -3.25 30.65
C ALA A 4 -4.68 -3.45 29.24
N LYS A 5 -5.16 -4.48 28.53
CA LYS A 5 -4.81 -4.80 27.14
C LYS A 5 -5.55 -3.86 26.19
N GLY A 6 -5.11 -2.60 26.13
CA GLY A 6 -5.49 -1.65 25.08
C GLY A 6 -4.81 -1.98 23.76
N TYR A 7 -5.62 -2.12 22.71
CA TYR A 7 -5.30 -2.03 21.28
C TYR A 7 -3.86 -2.36 20.85
N ARG A 8 -3.46 -3.62 21.00
CA ARG A 8 -2.39 -4.16 20.19
C ARG A 8 -3.03 -4.47 18.83
N LEU A 9 -2.76 -3.65 17.80
CA LEU A 9 -2.73 -4.16 16.42
C LEU A 9 -1.98 -5.49 16.52
N VAL A 10 -2.72 -6.58 16.37
CA VAL A 10 -2.20 -7.89 16.76
C VAL A 10 -0.86 -8.05 16.09
N HIS A 11 0.15 -8.24 16.95
CA HIS A 11 1.51 -8.47 16.55
C HIS A 11 1.42 -9.63 15.58
N MET A 12 1.53 -9.38 14.26
CA MET A 12 1.39 -10.44 13.27
C MET A 12 2.67 -11.24 13.33
N GLU A 13 2.65 -12.31 14.14
CA GLU A 13 3.82 -13.10 14.47
C GLU A 13 4.19 -14.05 13.33
N SER A 14 3.29 -14.30 12.38
CA SER A 14 3.55 -15.10 11.18
C SER A 14 2.65 -14.74 9.98
N LEU A 15 3.12 -15.03 8.76
CA LEU A 15 2.30 -14.98 7.53
C LEU A 15 1.02 -15.80 7.65
N GLN A 16 1.12 -16.93 8.36
CA GLN A 16 0.05 -17.88 8.55
C GLN A 16 -1.10 -17.24 9.34
N GLU A 17 -0.80 -16.49 10.40
CA GLU A 17 -1.81 -15.77 11.18
C GLU A 17 -2.55 -14.71 10.34
N PHE A 18 -1.85 -14.03 9.42
CA PHE A 18 -2.48 -13.06 8.53
C PHE A 18 -3.42 -13.75 7.53
N VAL A 19 -2.98 -14.83 6.90
CA VAL A 19 -3.79 -15.63 5.98
C VAL A 19 -5.06 -16.13 6.67
N GLU A 20 -4.91 -16.68 7.88
CA GLU A 20 -6.04 -17.13 8.70
C GLU A 20 -7.01 -16.00 9.04
N ARG A 21 -6.51 -14.79 9.32
CA ARG A 21 -7.37 -13.61 9.55
C ARG A 21 -8.12 -13.16 8.30
N VAL A 22 -7.47 -13.18 7.14
CA VAL A 22 -8.11 -12.86 5.85
C VAL A 22 -9.23 -13.87 5.55
N HIS A 23 -8.98 -15.15 5.80
CA HIS A 23 -10.00 -16.19 5.66
C HIS A 23 -11.12 -16.08 6.69
N SER A 24 -10.82 -15.76 7.96
CA SER A 24 -11.83 -15.49 8.99
C SER A 24 -12.75 -14.34 8.56
N ALA A 25 -12.20 -13.24 8.06
CA ALA A 25 -12.99 -12.09 7.59
C ALA A 25 -13.86 -12.43 6.38
N SER A 26 -13.35 -13.24 5.44
CA SER A 26 -14.11 -13.74 4.29
C SER A 26 -15.28 -14.63 4.74
N GLN A 27 -15.04 -15.53 5.71
CA GLN A 27 -16.04 -16.44 6.25
C GLN A 27 -17.11 -15.74 7.10
N ASP A 28 -16.74 -14.69 7.84
CA ASP A 28 -17.69 -13.85 8.58
C ASP A 28 -18.61 -13.06 7.62
N CYS A 29 -18.16 -12.78 6.39
CA CYS A 29 -18.94 -12.08 5.37
C CYS A 29 -19.90 -12.99 4.59
N ALA A 30 -19.66 -14.31 4.55
CA ALA A 30 -20.44 -15.27 3.80
C ALA A 30 -21.62 -15.81 4.65
N SER A 31 -22.86 -15.42 4.31
CA SER A 31 -24.07 -15.96 4.94
C SER A 31 -24.65 -17.16 4.22
N GLY A 32 -25.35 -17.99 5.00
CA GLY A 32 -26.39 -18.91 4.55
C GLY A 32 -25.96 -20.36 4.43
N TYR A 33 -24.72 -20.62 4.00
CA TYR A 33 -24.30 -21.98 3.61
C TYR A 33 -23.29 -22.65 4.54
N VAL A 34 -22.64 -21.91 5.44
CA VAL A 34 -21.56 -22.43 6.30
C VAL A 34 -22.03 -22.47 7.75
N LYS A 35 -21.84 -23.63 8.41
CA LYS A 35 -22.22 -23.81 9.83
C LYS A 35 -21.48 -22.79 10.70
N LEU A 36 -22.15 -22.23 11.72
CA LEU A 36 -21.60 -21.20 12.62
C LEU A 36 -20.22 -21.59 13.19
N LYS A 37 -20.03 -22.86 13.55
CA LYS A 37 -18.74 -23.40 14.05
C LYS A 37 -17.62 -23.37 13.01
N GLU A 38 -17.95 -23.53 11.72
CA GLU A 38 -16.98 -23.52 10.62
C GLU A 38 -16.56 -22.09 10.25
N ARG A 39 -17.43 -21.09 10.43
CA ARG A 39 -17.11 -19.66 10.19
C ARG A 39 -16.04 -19.11 11.13
N HIS A 40 -15.94 -19.66 12.34
CA HIS A 40 -14.98 -19.21 13.35
C HIS A 40 -13.76 -20.14 13.48
N LYS A 41 -13.52 -21.02 12.49
CA LYS A 41 -12.38 -21.95 12.51
C LYS A 41 -11.05 -21.21 12.66
N TYR A 42 -10.89 -20.11 11.94
CA TYR A 42 -9.66 -19.30 11.91
C TYR A 42 -9.59 -18.20 12.98
N CYS A 43 -10.59 -18.09 13.85
CA CYS A 43 -10.55 -17.08 14.90
C CYS A 43 -9.64 -17.53 16.06
N SER A 44 -8.69 -16.70 16.49
CA SER A 44 -7.82 -17.08 17.62
C SER A 44 -8.57 -17.12 18.96
N VAL A 45 -8.04 -17.81 19.97
CA VAL A 45 -8.68 -17.91 21.31
C VAL A 45 -8.77 -16.55 22.00
N ASN A 46 -7.79 -15.66 21.75
CA ASN A 46 -7.77 -14.28 22.26
C ASN A 46 -8.38 -13.25 21.28
N SER A 47 -9.07 -13.71 20.23
CA SER A 47 -9.67 -12.82 19.23
C SER A 47 -10.90 -12.09 19.78
N TRP A 48 -11.40 -11.12 19.02
CA TRP A 48 -12.63 -10.38 19.32
C TRP A 48 -13.91 -11.15 18.94
N CYS A 49 -13.79 -12.41 18.54
CA CYS A 49 -14.91 -13.25 18.18
C CYS A 49 -15.82 -13.53 19.38
N LYS A 50 -17.08 -13.09 19.26
CA LYS A 50 -18.11 -13.29 20.30
C LYS A 50 -18.42 -14.77 20.48
N PHE A 51 -18.47 -15.54 19.39
CA PHE A 51 -18.70 -16.98 19.40
C PHE A 51 -17.67 -17.75 20.24
N LYS A 52 -16.35 -17.51 20.08
CA LYS A 52 -15.32 -18.16 20.90
C LYS A 52 -15.28 -17.70 22.35
N LYS A 53 -15.85 -16.53 22.66
CA LYS A 53 -16.02 -16.01 24.03
C LYS A 53 -17.29 -16.53 24.72
N GLY A 54 -18.09 -17.36 24.05
CA GLY A 54 -19.36 -17.86 24.59
C GLY A 54 -20.43 -16.77 24.76
N LEU A 55 -20.25 -15.60 24.13
CA LEU A 55 -21.26 -14.55 24.10
C LEU A 55 -22.33 -14.94 23.08
N LYS A 56 -23.60 -14.62 23.35
CA LYS A 56 -24.70 -14.81 22.39
C LYS A 56 -24.34 -14.09 21.09
N ASP A 57 -24.04 -14.87 20.05
CA ASP A 57 -23.85 -14.35 18.71
C ASP A 57 -25.25 -14.19 18.13
N VAL A 58 -25.73 -12.96 18.11
CA VAL A 58 -26.95 -12.62 17.39
C VAL A 58 -26.60 -12.83 15.93
N ASP A 59 -27.29 -13.73 15.22
CA ASP A 59 -27.17 -13.86 13.77
C ASP A 59 -27.39 -12.47 13.17
N LYS A 60 -26.29 -11.79 12.83
CA LYS A 60 -26.38 -10.43 12.32
C LYS A 60 -26.92 -10.55 10.90
N PRO A 61 -27.99 -9.80 10.53
CA PRO A 61 -28.51 -9.78 9.17
C PRO A 61 -27.55 -9.08 8.17
N HIS A 62 -26.41 -8.58 8.65
CA HIS A 62 -25.40 -7.90 7.84
C HIS A 62 -24.49 -8.90 7.15
N HIS A 63 -25.05 -9.62 6.19
CA HIS A 63 -24.29 -10.47 5.31
C HIS A 63 -24.28 -9.91 3.90
N PHE A 64 -23.15 -10.09 3.22
CA PHE A 64 -23.08 -9.78 1.81
C PHE A 64 -23.94 -10.78 1.03
N ASP A 65 -24.71 -10.26 0.08
CA ASP A 65 -25.45 -11.08 -0.88
C ASP A 65 -24.46 -12.00 -1.63
N ALA A 66 -24.93 -13.20 -2.02
CA ALA A 66 -24.15 -14.17 -2.77
C ALA A 66 -23.58 -13.59 -4.07
N VAL A 67 -24.25 -12.60 -4.65
CA VAL A 67 -23.76 -11.84 -5.82
C VAL A 67 -22.42 -11.15 -5.54
N PHE A 68 -22.23 -10.58 -4.34
CA PHE A 68 -20.96 -9.93 -3.96
C PHE A 68 -19.88 -10.95 -3.60
N LEU A 69 -20.25 -12.07 -2.97
CA LEU A 69 -19.29 -13.13 -2.62
C LEU A 69 -18.57 -13.67 -3.85
N LYS A 70 -19.29 -13.87 -4.96
CA LYS A 70 -18.70 -14.30 -6.25
C LYS A 70 -17.59 -13.37 -6.75
N HIS A 71 -17.67 -12.08 -6.45
CA HIS A 71 -16.65 -11.10 -6.84
C HIS A 71 -15.57 -10.90 -5.78
N LEU A 72 -15.91 -11.04 -4.49
CA LEU A 72 -15.00 -10.81 -3.37
C LEU A 72 -14.09 -12.01 -3.10
N GLU A 73 -14.60 -13.24 -3.22
CA GLU A 73 -13.84 -14.47 -2.99
C GLU A 73 -12.53 -14.53 -3.81
N PRO A 74 -12.51 -14.29 -5.14
CA PRO A 74 -11.26 -14.29 -5.90
C PRO A 74 -10.30 -13.18 -5.46
N ILE A 75 -10.81 -12.06 -4.95
CA ILE A 75 -9.99 -10.97 -4.42
C ILE A 75 -9.33 -11.40 -3.11
N TYR A 76 -10.11 -11.93 -2.17
CA TYR A 76 -9.59 -12.42 -0.89
C TYR A 76 -8.63 -13.59 -1.07
N SER A 77 -8.94 -14.54 -1.96
CA SER A 77 -8.07 -15.65 -2.33
C SER A 77 -6.71 -15.14 -2.86
N ARG A 78 -6.73 -14.17 -3.78
CA ARG A 78 -5.51 -13.54 -4.27
C ARG A 78 -4.75 -12.79 -3.18
N LEU A 79 -5.44 -12.13 -2.26
CA LEU A 79 -4.80 -11.41 -1.14
C LEU A 79 -4.22 -12.35 -0.08
N SER A 80 -4.74 -13.57 0.04
CA SER A 80 -4.22 -14.62 0.92
C SER A 80 -3.05 -15.42 0.31
N ASP A 81 -2.66 -15.15 -0.94
CA ASP A 81 -1.55 -15.86 -1.59
C ASP A 81 -0.24 -15.68 -0.80
N PRO A 82 0.36 -16.78 -0.28
CA PRO A 82 1.63 -16.72 0.45
C PRO A 82 2.75 -16.08 -0.36
N ALA A 83 2.78 -16.25 -1.68
CA ALA A 83 3.78 -15.64 -2.55
C ALA A 83 3.62 -14.12 -2.61
N LEU A 84 2.38 -13.63 -2.68
CA LEU A 84 2.08 -12.20 -2.59
C LEU A 84 2.48 -11.62 -1.23
N LEU A 85 2.12 -12.30 -0.14
CA LEU A 85 2.36 -11.81 1.21
C LEU A 85 3.83 -11.82 1.60
N THR A 86 4.58 -12.84 1.18
CA THR A 86 6.03 -12.91 1.39
C THR A 86 6.75 -11.73 0.73
N ARG A 87 6.23 -11.22 -0.39
CA ARG A 87 6.74 -10.01 -1.05
C ARG A 87 6.34 -8.72 -0.33
N CYS A 88 5.20 -8.72 0.36
CA CYS A 88 4.69 -7.57 1.11
C CYS A 88 5.32 -7.42 2.51
N LEU A 89 5.69 -8.52 3.18
CA LEU A 89 6.26 -8.53 4.52
C LEU A 89 7.46 -7.59 4.73
N PRO A 90 8.44 -7.52 3.82
CA PRO A 90 9.60 -6.64 4.01
C PRO A 90 9.26 -5.16 3.90
N GLY A 91 8.00 -4.81 3.61
CA GLY A 91 7.58 -3.43 3.38
C GLY A 91 8.26 -2.81 2.17
N PHE A 92 8.61 -3.62 1.16
CA PHE A 92 9.12 -3.09 -0.09
C PHE A 92 8.06 -2.16 -0.66
N THR A 93 8.45 -0.90 -0.88
CA THR A 93 7.54 0.10 -1.42
C THR A 93 7.04 -0.41 -2.77
N GLN A 94 5.74 -0.65 -2.92
CA GLN A 94 5.05 -0.99 -4.18
C GLN A 94 5.15 0.14 -5.24
N ASN A 95 6.00 1.13 -5.02
CA ASN A 95 5.90 2.43 -5.62
C ASN A 95 6.80 2.58 -6.85
N ALA A 96 6.57 1.75 -7.87
CA ALA A 96 6.88 2.18 -9.23
C ALA A 96 5.83 3.21 -9.70
N ASN A 97 4.56 3.04 -9.31
CA ASN A 97 3.45 3.84 -9.83
C ASN A 97 3.38 5.28 -9.29
N GLU A 98 3.68 5.55 -8.02
CA GLU A 98 3.79 6.96 -7.55
C GLU A 98 5.02 7.65 -8.14
N SER A 99 6.02 6.92 -8.62
CA SER A 99 7.17 7.52 -9.31
C SER A 99 6.80 8.07 -10.70
N ILE A 100 5.87 7.42 -11.42
CA ILE A 100 5.30 7.96 -12.66
C ILE A 100 4.41 9.16 -12.34
N ASN A 101 3.52 9.04 -11.36
CA ASN A 101 2.63 10.14 -10.97
C ASN A 101 3.42 11.38 -10.52
N ALA A 102 4.53 11.20 -9.81
CA ALA A 102 5.43 12.28 -9.44
C ALA A 102 6.04 12.98 -10.68
N LEU A 103 6.40 12.23 -11.73
CA LEU A 103 6.87 12.80 -12.99
C LEU A 103 5.76 13.59 -13.71
N VAL A 104 4.55 13.05 -13.75
CA VAL A 104 3.38 13.76 -14.32
C VAL A 104 3.14 15.06 -13.56
N TRP A 105 3.11 15.02 -12.23
CA TRP A 105 2.88 16.22 -11.40
C TRP A 105 4.04 17.21 -11.43
N LYS A 106 5.26 16.77 -11.74
CA LYS A 106 6.39 17.68 -11.99
C LYS A 106 6.20 18.49 -13.27
N MET A 107 5.57 17.90 -14.28
CA MET A 107 5.26 18.58 -15.55
C MET A 107 3.97 19.40 -15.46
N CYS A 108 2.94 18.84 -14.82
CA CYS A 108 1.63 19.46 -14.60
C CYS A 108 1.29 19.44 -13.09
N PRO A 109 1.78 20.42 -12.31
CA PRO A 109 1.47 20.54 -10.90
C PRO A 109 -0.03 20.63 -10.63
N LYS A 110 -0.50 19.89 -9.62
CA LYS A 110 -1.93 19.78 -9.26
C LYS A 110 -2.60 21.10 -8.89
N HIS A 111 -1.83 22.08 -8.42
CA HIS A 111 -2.33 23.40 -8.03
C HIS A 111 -2.52 24.35 -9.22
N LYS A 112 -2.18 23.94 -10.44
CA LYS A 112 -2.35 24.75 -11.66
C LYS A 112 -3.29 24.03 -12.62
N TRP A 113 -4.08 24.83 -13.33
CA TRP A 113 -4.99 24.29 -14.33
C TRP A 113 -4.29 24.07 -15.66
N TYR A 114 -4.55 22.92 -16.28
CA TYR A 114 -3.99 22.53 -17.58
C TYR A 114 -5.08 21.92 -18.45
N GLY A 115 -5.11 22.27 -19.73
CA GLY A 115 -6.04 21.65 -20.67
C GLY A 115 -5.72 20.17 -20.94
N LYS A 116 -6.73 19.40 -21.36
CA LYS A 116 -6.65 17.95 -21.66
C LYS A 116 -5.43 17.57 -22.50
N LYS A 117 -5.14 18.33 -23.56
CA LYS A 117 -4.00 18.08 -24.46
C LYS A 117 -2.65 18.14 -23.73
N ARG A 118 -2.45 19.13 -22.85
CA ARG A 118 -1.20 19.26 -22.07
C ARG A 118 -1.03 18.10 -21.10
N ILE A 119 -2.11 17.71 -20.42
CA ILE A 119 -2.08 16.58 -19.49
C ILE A 119 -1.72 15.30 -20.25
N ALA A 120 -2.32 15.05 -21.41
CA ALA A 120 -2.00 13.87 -22.22
C ALA A 120 -0.52 13.82 -22.65
N ILE A 121 0.04 14.94 -23.10
CA ILE A 121 1.47 15.04 -23.46
C ILE A 121 2.35 14.83 -22.24
N ALA A 122 2.01 15.40 -21.08
CA ALA A 122 2.75 15.22 -19.84
C ALA A 122 2.74 13.76 -19.37
N SER A 123 1.58 13.10 -19.43
CA SER A 123 1.43 11.68 -19.10
C SER A 123 2.27 10.80 -20.02
N ALA A 124 2.20 11.01 -21.35
CA ALA A 124 3.02 10.27 -22.32
C ALA A 124 4.53 10.52 -22.12
N SER A 125 4.93 11.77 -21.90
CA SER A 125 6.32 12.16 -21.64
C SER A 125 6.86 11.56 -20.33
N ALA A 126 6.03 11.53 -19.28
CA ALA A 126 6.38 10.93 -18.00
C ALA A 126 6.53 9.42 -18.12
N ALA A 127 5.63 8.74 -18.84
CA ALA A 127 5.73 7.30 -19.10
C ALA A 127 7.01 6.97 -19.88
N LEU A 128 7.32 7.73 -20.93
CA LEU A 128 8.56 7.57 -21.69
C LEU A 128 9.81 7.80 -20.83
N HIS A 129 9.81 8.86 -20.01
CA HIS A 129 10.90 9.16 -19.09
C HIS A 129 11.09 8.08 -18.03
N PHE A 130 10.00 7.51 -17.53
CA PHE A 130 10.04 6.44 -16.55
C PHE A 130 10.65 5.17 -17.14
N SER A 131 10.13 4.71 -18.28
CA SER A 131 10.52 3.45 -18.92
C SER A 131 11.92 3.52 -19.55
N CYS A 132 12.18 4.58 -20.33
CA CYS A 132 13.35 4.64 -21.21
C CYS A 132 14.35 5.75 -20.80
N GLY A 133 13.99 6.61 -19.85
CA GLY A 133 14.84 7.73 -19.41
C GLY A 133 14.57 9.05 -20.16
N ALA A 134 15.21 10.10 -19.68
CA ALA A 134 15.06 11.47 -20.17
C ALA A 134 15.54 11.68 -21.59
N LYS A 135 16.46 10.84 -22.10
CA LYS A 135 16.93 10.90 -23.48
C LYS A 135 15.93 10.38 -24.50
N ALA A 136 15.06 9.44 -24.14
CA ALA A 136 14.19 8.75 -25.10
C ALA A 136 13.22 9.69 -25.84
N LYS A 137 12.87 10.84 -25.24
CA LYS A 137 12.09 11.88 -25.90
C LYS A 137 12.80 12.47 -27.14
N HIS A 138 14.13 12.41 -27.19
CA HIS A 138 14.91 12.89 -28.34
C HIS A 138 14.67 12.01 -29.55
N ASP A 139 14.59 10.69 -29.34
CA ASP A 139 14.32 9.72 -30.39
C ASP A 139 12.91 9.93 -30.95
N VAL A 140 11.93 10.16 -30.07
CA VAL A 140 10.56 10.51 -30.49
C VAL A 140 10.52 11.82 -31.29
N MET A 141 11.26 12.85 -30.89
CA MET A 141 11.33 14.11 -31.65
C MET A 141 11.90 13.90 -33.05
N VAL A 142 12.95 13.08 -33.18
CA VAL A 142 13.53 12.74 -34.50
C VAL A 142 12.52 11.98 -35.36
N MET A 143 11.81 10.99 -34.79
CA MET A 143 10.75 10.24 -35.50
C MET A 143 9.61 11.15 -35.99
N GLN A 144 9.31 12.22 -35.27
CA GLN A 144 8.26 13.20 -35.61
C GLN A 144 8.73 14.28 -36.60
N GLY A 145 9.92 14.14 -37.20
CA GLY A 145 10.39 15.04 -38.25
C GLY A 145 11.28 16.19 -37.76
N TRP A 146 11.72 16.19 -36.50
CA TRP A 146 12.63 17.23 -35.99
C TRP A 146 14.09 16.86 -36.26
N HIS A 147 14.45 16.88 -37.54
CA HIS A 147 15.74 16.39 -38.06
C HIS A 147 16.95 17.24 -37.65
N ASN A 148 16.74 18.54 -37.39
CA ASN A 148 17.77 19.44 -36.85
C ASN A 148 18.22 19.02 -35.43
N GLY A 149 17.52 18.05 -34.85
CA GLY A 149 17.89 17.39 -33.63
C GLY A 149 17.76 18.28 -32.41
N VAL A 150 17.99 17.66 -31.27
CA VAL A 150 17.97 18.35 -29.98
C VAL A 150 19.31 19.02 -29.76
N GLY A 151 19.30 20.30 -29.39
CA GLY A 151 20.51 21.07 -29.12
C GLY A 151 21.42 20.44 -28.06
N THR A 152 22.73 20.72 -28.15
CA THR A 152 23.78 20.11 -27.31
C THR A 152 23.49 20.26 -25.82
N PHE A 153 23.06 21.44 -25.37
CA PHE A 153 22.71 21.69 -23.96
C PHE A 153 21.59 20.78 -23.46
N THR A 154 20.54 20.57 -24.26
CA THR A 154 19.40 19.72 -23.90
C THR A 154 19.77 18.24 -23.89
N LYS A 155 20.64 17.80 -24.81
CA LYS A 155 21.23 16.45 -24.79
C LYS A 155 22.04 16.22 -23.51
N THR A 156 22.94 17.14 -23.17
CA THR A 156 23.76 17.08 -21.95
C THR A 156 22.90 17.06 -20.69
N ALA A 157 21.89 17.94 -20.58
CA ALA A 157 20.98 17.97 -19.44
C ALA A 157 20.18 16.67 -19.28
N SER A 158 19.77 16.06 -20.40
CA SER A 158 19.04 14.78 -20.35
C SER A 158 19.97 13.62 -19.97
N LYS A 159 21.22 13.61 -20.47
CA LYS A 159 22.26 12.67 -20.03
C LYS A 159 22.52 12.77 -18.53
N ARG A 160 22.68 13.99 -18.02
CA ARG A 160 22.89 14.23 -16.58
C ARG A 160 21.74 13.69 -15.74
N ARG A 161 20.48 13.97 -16.13
CA ARG A 161 19.29 13.44 -15.42
C ARG A 161 19.25 11.92 -15.38
N ASP A 162 19.59 11.26 -16.48
CA ASP A 162 19.62 9.79 -16.53
C ASP A 162 20.71 9.21 -15.64
N LEU A 163 21.90 9.82 -15.63
CA LEU A 163 22.99 9.43 -14.73
C LEU A 163 22.62 9.63 -13.26
N GLU A 164 22.03 10.78 -12.90
CA GLU A 164 21.54 11.05 -11.54
C GLU A 164 20.47 10.03 -11.12
N ARG A 165 19.55 9.67 -12.03
CA ARG A 165 18.52 8.66 -11.77
C ARG A 165 19.14 7.30 -11.45
N VAL A 166 20.10 6.85 -12.26
CA VAL A 166 20.79 5.56 -12.06
C VAL A 166 21.59 5.57 -10.76
N SER A 167 22.40 6.61 -10.52
CA SER A 167 23.17 6.75 -9.29
C SER A 167 22.30 6.75 -8.03
N GLN A 168 21.15 7.44 -8.07
CA GLN A 168 20.19 7.39 -6.96
C GLN A 168 19.56 6.02 -6.77
N ALA A 169 19.27 5.30 -7.85
CA ALA A 169 18.74 3.94 -7.77
C ALA A 169 19.76 3.00 -7.11
N GLU A 170 21.01 3.03 -7.55
CA GLU A 170 22.11 2.27 -6.97
C GLU A 170 22.30 2.58 -5.49
N LYS A 171 22.38 3.87 -5.13
CA LYS A 171 22.44 4.31 -3.72
C LYS A 171 21.27 3.79 -2.89
N ARG A 172 20.06 3.74 -3.43
CA ARG A 172 18.87 3.24 -2.71
C ARG A 172 18.87 1.72 -2.54
N ILE A 173 19.57 0.97 -3.38
CA ILE A 173 19.72 -0.48 -3.28
C ILE A 173 20.77 -0.85 -2.23
N GLN A 174 21.78 0.00 -2.01
CA GLN A 174 22.82 -0.22 -1.00
C GLN A 174 22.23 -0.51 0.38
N GLY A 175 22.79 -1.53 1.06
CA GLY A 175 22.34 -1.98 2.38
C GLY A 175 22.38 -0.86 3.43
N GLN A 176 23.39 0.01 3.38
CA GLN A 176 23.50 1.17 4.27
C GLN A 176 22.29 2.10 4.14
N HIS A 177 21.85 2.40 2.93
CA HIS A 177 20.67 3.24 2.69
C HIS A 177 19.36 2.53 3.08
N LYS A 178 19.28 1.20 2.91
CA LYS A 178 18.16 0.40 3.44
C LYS A 178 18.09 0.49 4.96
N ASN A 179 19.21 0.30 5.65
CA ASN A 179 19.31 0.39 7.11
C ASN A 179 18.98 1.79 7.62
N TYR A 180 19.47 2.83 6.96
CA TYR A 180 19.12 4.21 7.26
C TYR A 180 17.60 4.46 7.16
N ARG A 181 16.94 3.96 6.11
CA ARG A 181 15.47 4.07 5.97
C ARG A 181 14.73 3.35 7.09
N LEU A 182 15.18 2.15 7.47
CA LEU A 182 14.60 1.38 8.57
C LEU A 182 14.74 2.12 9.90
N ALA A 183 15.95 2.63 10.21
CA ALA A 183 16.21 3.41 11.41
C ALA A 183 15.32 4.65 11.49
N ARG A 184 15.18 5.40 10.38
CA ARG A 184 14.29 6.57 10.31
C ARG A 184 12.82 6.19 10.47
N SER A 185 12.38 5.05 9.92
CA SER A 185 11.02 4.57 10.12
C SER A 185 10.75 4.15 11.56
N GLN A 186 11.71 3.50 12.22
CA GLN A 186 11.62 3.13 13.63
C GLN A 186 11.58 4.36 14.53
N ALA A 187 12.43 5.37 14.27
CA ALA A 187 12.41 6.64 14.99
C ALA A 187 11.03 7.31 14.92
N ARG A 188 10.43 7.42 13.73
CA ARG A 188 9.07 7.97 13.58
C ARG A 188 8.01 7.18 14.34
N LYS A 189 8.09 5.84 14.34
CA LYS A 189 7.18 5.00 15.13
C LYS A 189 7.36 5.22 16.63
N ARG A 190 8.60 5.40 17.11
CA ARG A 190 8.88 5.72 18.51
C ARG A 190 8.29 7.08 18.89
N ASP A 191 8.51 8.11 18.07
CA ASP A 191 7.95 9.45 18.31
C ASP A 191 6.42 9.41 18.37
N GLU A 192 5.79 8.70 17.43
CA GLU A 192 4.34 8.53 17.43
C GLU A 192 3.85 7.79 18.69
N ASN A 193 4.54 6.73 19.09
CA ASN A 193 4.19 5.99 20.30
C ASN A 193 4.35 6.86 21.56
N MET A 194 5.36 7.74 21.60
CA MET A 194 5.53 8.70 22.69
C MET A 194 4.40 9.73 22.73
N ARG A 195 3.90 10.17 21.57
CA ARG A 195 2.71 11.04 21.49
C ARG A 195 1.47 10.31 22.01
N LEU A 196 1.24 9.08 21.57
CA LEU A 196 0.12 8.25 22.06
C LEU A 196 0.17 8.04 23.58
N ILE A 197 1.36 7.77 24.14
CA ILE A 197 1.55 7.64 25.59
C ILE A 197 1.22 8.95 26.32
N LYS A 198 1.63 10.10 25.76
CA LYS A 198 1.35 11.42 26.33
C LYS A 198 -0.13 11.81 26.25
N GLU A 199 -0.78 11.50 25.13
CA GLU A 199 -2.20 11.79 24.89
C GLU A 199 -3.12 10.87 25.70
N GLY A 200 -2.64 9.67 26.05
CA GLY A 200 -3.42 8.67 26.79
C GLY A 200 -4.54 8.08 25.94
N THR A 201 -5.53 7.47 26.59
CA THR A 201 -6.66 6.84 25.89
C THR A 201 -7.69 7.90 25.53
N THR A 202 -7.63 8.46 24.32
CA THR A 202 -8.56 9.52 23.88
C THR A 202 -9.94 8.99 23.48
N TYR A 203 -10.02 7.72 23.08
CA TYR A 203 -11.26 7.05 22.71
C TYR A 203 -11.21 5.58 23.16
N GLU A 204 -12.23 5.15 23.90
CA GLU A 204 -12.43 3.76 24.30
C GLU A 204 -13.84 3.32 23.89
N ALA A 205 -13.94 2.13 23.31
CA ALA A 205 -15.21 1.59 22.83
C ALA A 205 -16.19 1.39 24.01
N GLY A 206 -17.32 2.10 23.98
CA GLY A 206 -18.34 2.07 25.03
C GLY A 206 -18.16 3.11 26.15
N ALA A 207 -17.15 3.99 26.07
CA ALA A 207 -16.93 5.03 27.08
C ALA A 207 -17.91 6.22 26.98
N PHE A 208 -18.64 6.35 25.86
CA PHE A 208 -19.73 7.31 25.70
C PHE A 208 -21.07 6.57 25.74
N ASN A 209 -21.50 6.15 26.92
CA ASN A 209 -22.89 5.74 27.16
C ASN A 209 -23.58 6.90 27.90
N PHE A 210 -24.42 7.66 27.18
CA PHE A 210 -25.44 8.52 27.77
C PHE A 210 -26.73 7.72 27.98
#